data_AF-A0A8I1GGS7-F1
#
_entry.id   AF-A0A8I1GGS7-F1
#
_cell.length_a   1.000
_cell.length_b   1.000
_cell.length_c   1.000
_cell.angle_alpha   90.00
_cell.angle_beta   90.00
_cell.angle_gamma   90.00
#
_symmetry.space_group_name_H-M   'P 1'
#
loop_
_entity.id
_entity.type
_entity.pdbx_description
1 polymer ?
#
loop_
_entity_poly.entity_id
_entity_poly.type
_entity_poly.pdbx_seq_one_letter_code
_entity_poly.pdbx_strand_id
1 'polypeptide(L)'
;MSDLVNEEAAVFDAGELNRVRPALRRDAPESDVLYRVPPRDYAPEARTSRGPDSVSVATYAEIDASGGWDTAFSGQYKDGRYYRIVQETLHPEHSYRYFVLRDQAGRQKAIQPFFVLDQDILAGASGTIKAAVDTVRHRFPKFLTLRTLMVGCIAGEGHLDNRDAFADPKTCSLLAQATLDEAKKERAGLIVFKEFPSAYREVLGHLKDDGFICLPSLPMASLSTAHKDFDAYMAASLSRATRKDLRRKFKAAQSAGLTMSVVEDITPIVDEIYPLYLNVYNRSKLHFEKLTKDYLCALGQRMPDRTRFFVWRQGDRIVAFNLCMVHKDAIYDQYIGLDYEVALDLHLYHYTIRDIMSWAMANGYQRYVSNGLNYDPKHHLRMQLDPLDLYARHRSPVINAAMKVVLPYLEPTKYDPHLKKFANYSDLRA
;
A
#
# COMPACT_ATOMS: atom_id res chain seq x y z
N MET A 1 42.22 9.48 -1.63
CA MET A 1 41.59 8.29 -2.23
C MET A 1 40.42 7.85 -1.37
N SER A 2 39.46 8.76 -1.16
CA SER A 2 38.36 8.61 -0.20
C SER A 2 37.10 9.37 -0.62
N ASP A 3 37.04 9.91 -1.84
CA ASP A 3 35.95 10.80 -2.28
C ASP A 3 35.37 10.43 -3.67
N LEU A 4 35.41 9.15 -4.04
CA LEU A 4 34.89 8.64 -5.33
C LEU A 4 33.98 7.41 -5.20
N VAL A 5 33.44 7.13 -4.01
CA VAL A 5 32.57 5.95 -3.73
C VAL A 5 31.16 6.38 -3.27
N ASN A 6 30.83 7.67 -3.29
CA ASN A 6 29.57 8.20 -2.76
C ASN A 6 28.55 8.70 -3.81
N GLU A 7 28.74 8.43 -5.10
CA GLU A 7 27.84 8.91 -6.18
C GLU A 7 27.09 7.83 -6.97
N GLU A 8 27.29 6.53 -6.72
CA GLU A 8 26.56 5.46 -7.46
C GLU A 8 25.48 4.72 -6.63
N ALA A 9 25.28 5.07 -5.36
CA ALA A 9 24.17 4.56 -4.54
C ALA A 9 22.91 5.46 -4.56
N ALA A 10 22.91 6.49 -5.41
CA ALA A 10 21.81 7.41 -5.66
C ALA A 10 21.47 7.45 -7.15
N VAL A 11 21.00 6.33 -7.72
CA VAL A 11 20.60 6.27 -9.13
C VAL A 11 19.18 5.73 -9.25
N PHE A 12 18.22 6.64 -9.10
CA PHE A 12 17.11 6.80 -10.05
C PHE A 12 16.74 8.29 -10.09
N ASP A 13 17.71 9.17 -10.33
CA ASP A 13 17.45 10.47 -10.95
C ASP A 13 18.72 11.00 -11.64
N ALA A 14 18.66 11.15 -12.96
CA ALA A 14 19.28 12.22 -13.75
C ALA A 14 19.28 11.82 -15.23
N GLY A 15 18.55 12.59 -16.03
CA GLY A 15 18.72 12.61 -17.48
C GLY A 15 19.89 13.49 -17.89
N GLU A 16 20.55 13.11 -18.99
CA GLU A 16 20.97 14.01 -20.06
C GLU A 16 21.50 13.16 -21.23
N LEU A 17 20.67 12.98 -22.27
CA LEU A 17 21.15 12.85 -23.64
C LEU A 17 20.21 13.67 -24.51
N ASN A 18 20.74 14.79 -24.99
CA ASN A 18 20.01 15.92 -25.54
C ASN A 18 20.01 15.87 -27.08
N ARG A 19 18.95 16.42 -27.68
CA ARG A 19 18.78 16.92 -29.06
C ARG A 19 18.59 15.92 -30.21
N VAL A 20 17.36 15.89 -30.75
CA VAL A 20 16.98 16.30 -32.13
C VAL A 20 15.45 16.59 -32.12
N ARG A 21 15.04 17.59 -32.93
CA ARG A 21 13.74 18.31 -32.98
C ARG A 21 12.49 17.50 -33.39
N PRO A 22 11.27 18.07 -33.23
CA PRO A 22 10.00 17.35 -33.21
C PRO A 22 9.32 17.29 -34.58
N ALA A 23 8.60 16.21 -34.86
CA ALA A 23 7.45 16.22 -35.76
C ALA A 23 6.57 14.98 -35.59
N LEU A 24 5.26 15.24 -35.61
CA LEU A 24 4.13 14.38 -35.98
C LEU A 24 3.49 13.50 -34.90
N ARG A 25 2.36 14.03 -34.39
CA ARG A 25 1.14 13.26 -34.10
C ARG A 25 0.89 12.27 -35.24
N ARG A 26 0.72 10.99 -34.90
CA ARG A 26 -0.08 10.04 -35.65
C ARG A 26 -0.83 9.15 -34.68
N ASP A 27 -2.09 8.97 -35.00
CA ASP A 27 -3.14 8.26 -34.28
C ASP A 27 -2.66 6.93 -33.69
N ALA A 28 -2.88 6.75 -32.38
CA ALA A 28 -2.70 5.46 -31.73
C ALA A 28 -3.87 4.55 -32.13
N PRO A 29 -3.63 3.36 -32.70
CA PRO A 29 -4.70 2.45 -33.08
C PRO A 29 -5.32 1.78 -31.85
N GLU A 30 -6.58 1.37 -31.99
CA GLU A 30 -7.45 0.61 -31.09
C GLU A 30 -6.74 -0.59 -30.41
N SER A 31 -5.94 -0.32 -29.38
CA SER A 31 -5.23 -1.34 -28.59
C SER A 31 -5.46 -1.19 -27.08
N ASP A 32 -6.26 -0.20 -26.67
CA ASP A 32 -6.54 0.12 -25.25
C ASP A 32 -7.33 -0.97 -24.49
N VAL A 33 -7.95 -1.92 -25.19
CA VAL A 33 -8.77 -2.96 -24.53
C VAL A 33 -7.91 -4.05 -23.87
N LEU A 34 -6.70 -4.31 -24.36
CA LEU A 34 -5.80 -5.34 -23.82
C LEU A 34 -4.94 -4.85 -22.64
N TYR A 35 -4.89 -3.54 -22.40
CA TYR A 35 -4.06 -2.94 -21.35
C TYR A 35 -4.84 -2.49 -20.12
N ARG A 36 -6.17 -2.51 -20.14
CA ARG A 36 -6.95 -2.15 -18.97
C ARG A 36 -6.76 -3.20 -17.89
N VAL A 37 -6.17 -2.79 -16.78
CA VAL A 37 -6.21 -3.58 -15.56
C VAL A 37 -7.69 -3.72 -15.20
N PRO A 38 -8.22 -4.95 -15.00
CA PRO A 38 -9.59 -5.11 -14.56
C PRO A 38 -9.79 -4.28 -13.29
N PRO A 39 -10.88 -3.46 -13.21
CA PRO A 39 -11.16 -2.71 -12.01
C PRO A 39 -11.18 -3.67 -10.82
N ARG A 40 -10.76 -3.21 -9.65
CA ARG A 40 -10.92 -4.01 -8.43
C ARG A 40 -12.40 -4.37 -8.30
N ASP A 41 -12.70 -5.67 -8.24
CA ASP A 41 -14.05 -6.19 -8.02
C ASP A 41 -14.54 -5.77 -6.65
N TYR A 42 -15.10 -4.57 -6.66
CA TYR A 42 -15.69 -3.86 -5.55
C TYR A 42 -17.14 -3.52 -5.84
N ALA A 43 -17.68 -4.04 -6.96
CA ALA A 43 -19.06 -3.83 -7.37
C ALA A 43 -20.01 -4.28 -6.25
N PRO A 44 -21.00 -3.45 -5.87
CA PRO A 44 -21.99 -3.84 -4.89
C PRO A 44 -22.82 -5.00 -5.45
N GLU A 45 -22.95 -6.10 -4.71
CA GLU A 45 -24.16 -6.90 -4.84
C GLU A 45 -25.27 -6.04 -4.25
N ALA A 46 -26.18 -5.54 -5.09
CA ALA A 46 -27.29 -4.70 -4.66
C ALA A 46 -28.18 -5.45 -3.66
N ARG A 47 -27.85 -5.38 -2.38
CA ARG A 47 -28.69 -5.82 -1.28
C ARG A 47 -29.12 -4.58 -0.52
N THR A 48 -30.41 -4.28 -0.62
CA THR A 48 -31.10 -3.21 0.12
C THR A 48 -31.17 -3.58 1.61
N SER A 49 -30.03 -3.60 2.29
CA SER A 49 -29.97 -3.77 3.74
C SER A 49 -29.94 -2.40 4.40
N ARG A 50 -30.79 -2.20 5.41
CA ARG A 50 -30.81 -0.97 6.22
C ARG A 50 -29.42 -0.77 6.85
N GLY A 51 -28.89 0.45 6.76
CA GLY A 51 -27.61 0.84 7.35
C GLY A 51 -27.60 0.76 8.88
N PRO A 52 -26.42 0.82 9.53
CA PRO A 52 -26.29 0.90 10.98
C PRO A 52 -26.93 2.18 11.54
N ASP A 53 -27.36 2.10 12.79
CA ASP A 53 -27.99 3.19 13.54
C ASP A 53 -27.08 3.76 14.64
N SER A 54 -26.02 3.03 15.04
CA SER A 54 -25.10 3.46 16.09
C SER A 54 -23.67 2.98 15.84
N VAL A 55 -22.72 3.67 16.48
CA VAL A 55 -21.30 3.31 16.47
C VAL A 55 -20.81 3.26 17.91
N SER A 56 -20.10 2.19 18.25
CA SER A 56 -19.45 1.99 19.55
C SER A 56 -17.97 1.71 19.33
N VAL A 57 -17.14 1.92 20.36
CA VAL A 57 -15.72 1.53 20.32
C VAL A 57 -15.56 0.24 21.12
N ALA A 58 -14.85 -0.72 20.54
CA ALA A 58 -14.54 -1.99 21.17
C ALA A 58 -13.06 -2.35 20.99
N THR A 59 -12.58 -3.22 21.86
CA THR A 59 -11.33 -3.96 21.73
C THR A 59 -11.52 -5.17 20.82
N TYR A 60 -10.41 -5.76 20.36
CA TYR A 60 -10.47 -7.01 19.63
C TYR A 60 -11.19 -8.12 20.40
N ALA A 61 -10.86 -8.29 21.68
CA ALA A 61 -11.39 -9.37 22.51
C ALA A 61 -12.91 -9.27 22.71
N GLU A 62 -13.45 -8.06 22.83
CA GLU A 62 -14.90 -7.84 22.93
C GLU A 62 -15.63 -8.22 21.63
N ILE A 63 -15.04 -7.91 20.47
CA ILE A 63 -15.58 -8.31 19.18
C ILE A 63 -15.48 -9.83 19.00
N ASP A 64 -14.33 -10.41 19.35
CA ASP A 64 -14.04 -11.85 19.25
C ASP A 64 -15.01 -12.68 20.10
N ALA A 65 -15.27 -12.24 21.33
CA ALA A 65 -16.25 -12.87 22.23
C ALA A 65 -17.67 -12.90 21.65
N SER A 66 -18.00 -11.98 20.73
CA SER A 66 -19.28 -11.93 20.04
C SER A 66 -19.29 -12.66 18.67
N GLY A 67 -18.17 -13.28 18.27
CA GLY A 67 -17.98 -13.86 16.93
C GLY A 67 -17.89 -12.83 15.81
N GLY A 68 -17.72 -11.54 16.14
CA GLY A 68 -17.80 -10.44 15.18
C GLY A 68 -16.70 -10.44 14.13
N TRP A 69 -15.58 -11.14 14.37
CA TRP A 69 -14.47 -11.25 13.43
C TRP A 69 -14.67 -12.28 12.33
N ASP A 70 -15.56 -13.26 12.52
CA ASP A 70 -15.72 -14.41 11.61
C ASP A 70 -16.17 -13.97 10.20
N THR A 71 -16.95 -12.90 10.12
CA THR A 71 -17.44 -12.34 8.85
C THR A 71 -16.75 -11.04 8.46
N ALA A 72 -15.93 -10.48 9.35
CA ALA A 72 -15.31 -9.18 9.16
C ALA A 72 -14.29 -9.21 8.02
N PHE A 73 -14.38 -8.26 7.10
CA PHE A 73 -13.51 -8.09 5.94
C PHE A 73 -13.44 -9.34 5.05
N SER A 74 -14.43 -10.23 5.10
CA SER A 74 -14.41 -11.52 4.38
C SER A 74 -14.27 -11.37 2.86
N GLY A 75 -14.70 -10.23 2.31
CA GLY A 75 -14.51 -9.84 0.90
C GLY A 75 -13.16 -9.19 0.57
N GLN A 76 -12.21 -9.16 1.50
CA GLN A 76 -10.87 -8.58 1.32
C GLN A 76 -9.79 -9.65 1.46
N TYR A 77 -8.61 -9.35 0.92
CA TYR A 77 -7.44 -10.21 1.08
C TYR A 77 -6.81 -10.10 2.48
N LYS A 78 -7.05 -8.98 3.16
CA LYS A 78 -6.79 -8.74 4.60
C LYS A 78 -8.10 -8.87 5.38
N ASP A 79 -8.52 -10.11 5.64
CA ASP A 79 -9.75 -10.42 6.36
C ASP A 79 -9.59 -10.31 7.90
N GLY A 80 -10.61 -10.67 8.68
CA GLY A 80 -10.56 -10.63 10.15
C GLY A 80 -9.36 -11.36 10.78
N ARG A 81 -8.83 -12.41 10.15
CA ARG A 81 -7.64 -13.14 10.62
C ARG A 81 -6.39 -12.26 10.55
N TYR A 82 -6.29 -11.44 9.49
CA TYR A 82 -5.18 -10.50 9.32
C TYR A 82 -5.13 -9.48 10.46
N TYR A 83 -6.28 -8.89 10.80
CA TYR A 83 -6.34 -7.91 11.89
C TYR A 83 -6.05 -8.53 13.27
N ARG A 84 -6.39 -9.82 13.47
CA ARG A 84 -5.97 -10.58 14.65
C ARG A 84 -4.44 -10.66 14.72
N ILE A 85 -3.81 -11.07 13.61
CA ILE A 85 -2.35 -11.19 13.51
C ILE A 85 -1.68 -9.84 13.76
N VAL A 86 -2.15 -8.77 13.12
CA VAL A 86 -1.62 -7.41 13.32
C VAL A 86 -1.64 -7.03 14.79
N GLN A 87 -2.78 -7.20 15.47
CA GLN A 87 -2.89 -6.83 16.87
C GLN A 87 -1.95 -7.64 17.79
N GLU A 88 -1.77 -8.92 17.49
CA GLU A 88 -0.95 -9.81 18.33
C GLU A 88 0.56 -9.66 18.07
N THR A 89 0.96 -9.21 16.87
CA THR A 89 2.34 -9.33 16.41
C THR A 89 2.99 -8.01 15.98
N LEU A 90 2.22 -6.96 15.69
CA LEU A 90 2.74 -5.66 15.31
C LEU A 90 2.48 -4.64 16.42
N HIS A 91 3.52 -3.87 16.75
CA HIS A 91 3.45 -2.67 17.57
C HIS A 91 2.53 -2.78 18.81
N PRO A 92 2.86 -3.61 19.81
CA PRO A 92 2.06 -3.77 21.03
C PRO A 92 1.88 -2.46 21.81
N GLU A 93 2.72 -1.46 21.57
CA GLU A 93 2.58 -0.10 22.10
C GLU A 93 1.40 0.69 21.52
N HIS A 94 0.82 0.25 20.39
CA HIS A 94 -0.34 0.89 19.80
C HIS A 94 -1.64 0.34 20.40
N SER A 95 -2.50 1.25 20.82
CA SER A 95 -3.87 0.91 21.24
C SER A 95 -4.73 0.67 20.00
N TYR A 96 -4.68 -0.54 19.44
CA TYR A 96 -5.65 -0.97 18.42
C TYR A 96 -7.06 -1.01 19.03
N ARG A 97 -7.98 -0.36 18.35
CA ARG A 97 -9.39 -0.27 18.72
C ARG A 97 -10.23 -0.30 17.46
N TYR A 98 -11.53 -0.51 17.64
CA TYR A 98 -12.41 -0.80 16.53
C TYR A 98 -13.74 -0.06 16.71
N PHE A 99 -14.14 0.69 15.70
CA PHE A 99 -15.51 1.18 15.60
C PHE A 99 -16.40 0.01 15.19
N VAL A 100 -17.38 -0.31 16.02
CA VAL A 100 -18.38 -1.34 15.76
C VAL A 100 -19.69 -0.66 15.41
N LEU A 101 -20.11 -0.80 14.16
CA LEU A 101 -21.34 -0.23 13.62
C LEU A 101 -22.47 -1.23 13.82
N ARG A 102 -23.56 -0.80 14.47
CA ARG A 102 -24.68 -1.67 14.87
C ARG A 102 -26.01 -1.15 14.37
N ASP A 103 -26.92 -2.06 14.04
CA ASP A 103 -28.31 -1.74 13.72
C ASP A 103 -29.16 -1.48 14.99
N GLN A 104 -30.44 -1.12 14.82
CA GLN A 104 -31.39 -0.90 15.93
C GLN A 104 -31.53 -2.11 16.88
N ALA A 105 -31.30 -3.33 16.39
CA ALA A 105 -31.37 -4.54 17.20
C ALA A 105 -30.03 -4.84 17.92
N GLY A 106 -29.03 -3.96 17.81
CA GLY A 106 -27.70 -4.12 18.39
C GLY A 106 -26.78 -5.08 17.62
N ARG A 107 -27.22 -5.58 16.47
CA ARG A 107 -26.44 -6.53 15.66
C ARG A 107 -25.32 -5.79 14.94
N GLN A 108 -24.13 -6.39 14.95
CA GLN A 108 -22.98 -5.85 14.24
C GLN A 108 -23.23 -5.89 12.73
N LYS A 109 -23.01 -4.76 12.07
CA LYS A 109 -23.12 -4.60 10.60
C LYS A 109 -21.77 -4.42 9.93
N ALA A 110 -20.83 -3.77 10.61
CA ALA A 110 -19.45 -3.57 10.15
C ALA A 110 -18.52 -3.23 11.32
N ILE A 111 -17.23 -3.48 11.11
CA ILE A 111 -16.12 -3.06 11.97
C ILE A 111 -15.20 -2.13 11.19
N GLN A 112 -14.69 -1.07 11.83
CA GLN A 112 -13.62 -0.26 11.28
C GLN A 112 -12.45 -0.09 12.27
N PRO A 113 -11.28 -0.68 11.96
CA PRO A 113 -10.08 -0.52 12.77
C PRO A 113 -9.62 0.92 12.84
N PHE A 114 -9.11 1.30 14.01
CA PHE A 114 -8.33 2.51 14.18
C PHE A 114 -7.23 2.31 15.21
N PHE A 115 -6.24 3.17 15.14
CA PHE A 115 -5.09 3.18 16.05
C PHE A 115 -4.63 4.63 16.24
N VAL A 116 -3.98 4.89 17.37
CA VAL A 116 -3.51 6.24 17.73
C VAL A 116 -2.01 6.22 17.88
N LEU A 117 -1.36 7.19 17.24
CA LEU A 117 0.08 7.33 17.28
C LEU A 117 0.52 8.78 17.07
N ASP A 118 1.75 9.08 17.43
CA ASP A 118 2.34 10.39 17.21
C ASP A 118 2.98 10.43 15.81
N GLN A 119 2.43 11.24 14.92
CA GLN A 119 2.92 11.40 13.55
C GLN A 119 3.64 12.72 13.34
N ASP A 120 4.72 12.66 12.60
CA ASP A 120 5.30 13.83 11.98
C ASP A 120 4.45 14.25 10.76
N ILE A 121 3.84 15.44 10.79
CA ILE A 121 3.05 15.97 9.66
C ILE A 121 3.90 16.12 8.38
N LEU A 122 5.22 16.21 8.52
CA LEU A 122 6.16 16.33 7.41
C LEU A 122 6.81 14.99 7.02
N ALA A 123 6.34 13.87 7.57
CA ALA A 123 6.72 12.55 7.07
C ALA A 123 6.31 12.44 5.59
N GLY A 124 7.29 12.53 4.68
CA GLY A 124 7.08 12.55 3.22
C GLY A 124 7.26 13.93 2.55
N ALA A 125 7.42 15.02 3.29
CA ALA A 125 7.78 16.32 2.73
C ALA A 125 9.27 16.38 2.37
N SER A 126 9.60 16.88 1.19
CA SER A 126 10.98 17.05 0.71
C SER A 126 11.38 18.51 0.52
N GLY A 127 12.68 18.81 0.66
CA GLY A 127 13.27 20.11 0.29
C GLY A 127 13.41 21.11 1.45
N THR A 128 13.37 22.41 1.12
CA THR A 128 13.73 23.54 2.01
C THR A 128 12.87 23.61 3.29
N ILE A 129 11.62 23.16 3.23
CA ILE A 129 10.69 23.13 4.37
C ILE A 129 11.22 22.17 5.46
N LYS A 130 11.79 21.03 5.06
CA LYS A 130 12.35 20.05 5.99
C LYS A 130 13.57 20.61 6.72
N ALA A 131 14.48 21.29 6.02
CA ALA A 131 15.69 21.87 6.62
C ALA A 131 15.37 22.96 7.67
N ALA A 132 14.39 23.83 7.38
CA ALA A 132 13.93 24.84 8.34
C ALA A 132 13.31 24.20 9.58
N VAL A 133 12.54 23.13 9.41
CA VAL A 133 11.87 22.43 10.50
C VAL A 133 12.86 21.61 11.34
N ASP A 134 13.82 20.93 10.72
CA ASP A 134 14.86 20.17 11.42
C ASP A 134 15.69 21.10 12.32
N THR A 135 15.95 22.33 11.88
CA THR A 135 16.60 23.38 12.69
C THR A 135 15.80 23.71 13.96
N VAL A 136 14.47 23.83 13.84
CA VAL A 136 13.59 24.07 15.00
C VAL A 136 13.50 22.83 15.90
N ARG A 137 13.53 21.63 15.32
CA ARG A 137 13.47 20.35 16.04
C ARG A 137 14.69 20.07 16.90
N HIS A 138 15.86 20.60 16.56
CA HIS A 138 17.03 20.56 17.45
C HIS A 138 16.76 21.19 18.82
N ARG A 139 15.85 22.17 18.90
CA ARG A 139 15.43 22.80 20.16
C ARG A 139 14.10 22.27 20.69
N PHE A 140 13.21 21.83 19.80
CA PHE A 140 11.88 21.32 20.14
C PHE A 140 11.60 19.99 19.42
N PRO A 141 12.01 18.85 19.99
CA PRO A 141 11.97 17.55 19.30
C PRO A 141 10.58 17.11 18.83
N LYS A 142 9.50 17.59 19.47
CA LYS A 142 8.10 17.29 19.13
C LYS A 142 7.44 18.33 18.21
N PHE A 143 8.21 19.27 17.67
CA PHE A 143 7.70 20.31 16.77
C PHE A 143 7.16 19.68 15.48
N LEU A 144 5.88 19.94 15.16
CA LEU A 144 5.10 19.32 14.08
C LEU A 144 4.86 17.80 14.23
N THR A 145 5.03 17.26 15.43
CA THR A 145 4.53 15.92 15.77
C THR A 145 3.12 16.06 16.36
N LEU A 146 2.11 15.47 15.69
CA LEU A 146 0.73 15.45 16.15
C LEU A 146 0.29 14.05 16.53
N ARG A 147 -0.33 13.95 17.70
CA ARG A 147 -1.11 12.78 18.06
C ARG A 147 -2.26 12.64 17.06
N THR A 148 -2.26 11.52 16.36
CA THR A 148 -3.10 11.27 15.19
C THR A 148 -3.90 10.01 15.42
N LEU A 149 -5.22 10.10 15.22
CA LEU A 149 -6.11 8.94 15.15
C LEU A 149 -6.19 8.51 13.68
N MET A 150 -5.68 7.32 13.39
CA MET A 150 -5.71 6.72 12.05
C MET A 150 -6.81 5.68 11.96
N VAL A 151 -7.76 5.87 11.05
CA VAL A 151 -8.77 4.86 10.69
C VAL A 151 -8.26 4.08 9.49
N GLY A 152 -8.29 2.75 9.55
CA GLY A 152 -7.80 1.86 8.50
C GLY A 152 -6.72 0.90 8.99
N CYS A 153 -5.84 0.50 8.08
CA CYS A 153 -4.81 -0.50 8.35
C CYS A 153 -3.44 0.14 8.63
N ILE A 154 -2.74 -0.35 9.65
CA ILE A 154 -1.36 0.06 9.93
C ILE A 154 -0.40 -0.44 8.85
N ALA A 155 -0.50 -1.73 8.52
CA ALA A 155 0.33 -2.43 7.54
C ALA A 155 -0.43 -2.54 6.20
N GLY A 156 -0.40 -1.46 5.43
CA GLY A 156 -1.03 -1.34 4.11
C GLY A 156 -2.29 -0.46 4.06
N GLU A 157 -3.13 -0.69 3.05
CA GLU A 157 -4.27 0.13 2.71
C GLU A 157 -5.50 -0.14 3.61
N GLY A 158 -6.36 0.87 3.74
CA GLY A 158 -7.65 0.78 4.40
C GLY A 158 -8.69 0.08 3.52
N HIS A 159 -9.56 -0.70 4.16
CA HIS A 159 -10.75 -1.25 3.53
C HIS A 159 -11.97 -0.97 4.39
N LEU A 160 -13.15 -0.98 3.78
CA LEU A 160 -14.40 -1.08 4.53
C LEU A 160 -14.77 -2.55 4.69
N ASP A 161 -15.09 -2.96 5.93
CA ASP A 161 -15.49 -4.34 6.27
C ASP A 161 -16.68 -4.82 5.40
N ASN A 162 -17.82 -4.15 5.55
CA ASN A 162 -19.05 -4.50 4.85
C ASN A 162 -19.56 -3.31 4.05
N ARG A 163 -19.30 -3.28 2.74
CA ARG A 163 -19.71 -2.18 1.84
C ARG A 163 -21.21 -1.89 1.91
N ASP A 164 -22.06 -2.90 2.04
CA ASP A 164 -23.52 -2.72 2.11
C ASP A 164 -23.94 -1.94 3.36
N ALA A 165 -23.19 -2.06 4.46
CA ALA A 165 -23.41 -1.24 5.65
C ALA A 165 -23.14 0.24 5.40
N PHE A 166 -22.26 0.55 4.44
CA PHE A 166 -21.90 1.91 4.03
C PHE A 166 -22.66 2.40 2.79
N ALA A 167 -23.65 1.65 2.29
CA ALA A 167 -24.52 2.10 1.20
C ALA A 167 -25.44 3.25 1.61
N ASP A 168 -25.78 3.37 2.91
CA ASP A 168 -26.47 4.54 3.45
C ASP A 168 -25.45 5.66 3.73
N PRO A 169 -25.56 6.85 3.10
CA PRO A 169 -24.68 7.99 3.36
C PRO A 169 -24.59 8.37 4.84
N LYS A 170 -25.65 8.12 5.62
CA LYS A 170 -25.66 8.41 7.06
C LYS A 170 -24.59 7.61 7.82
N THR A 171 -24.23 6.41 7.34
CA THR A 171 -23.19 5.58 7.95
C THR A 171 -21.85 6.30 8.00
N CYS A 172 -21.48 7.01 6.92
CA CYS A 172 -20.24 7.77 6.88
C CYS A 172 -20.24 8.91 7.89
N SER A 173 -21.34 9.64 8.03
CA SER A 173 -21.46 10.69 9.04
C SER A 173 -21.47 10.14 10.47
N LEU A 174 -22.13 9.00 10.71
CA LEU A 174 -22.07 8.31 12.00
C LEU A 174 -20.63 7.92 12.37
N LEU A 175 -19.89 7.35 11.42
CA LEU A 175 -18.48 7.01 11.61
C LEU A 175 -17.60 8.26 11.81
N ALA A 176 -17.85 9.32 11.06
CA ALA A 176 -17.12 10.59 11.18
C ALA A 176 -17.29 11.20 12.57
N GLN A 177 -18.51 11.24 13.10
CA GLN A 177 -18.79 11.74 14.45
C GLN A 177 -18.17 10.86 15.52
N ALA A 178 -18.31 9.54 15.42
CA ALA A 178 -17.66 8.60 16.35
C ALA A 178 -16.13 8.79 16.37
N THR A 179 -15.54 9.04 15.18
CA THR A 179 -14.10 9.30 15.05
C THR A 179 -13.70 10.63 15.71
N LEU A 180 -14.52 11.68 15.58
CA LEU A 180 -14.28 12.98 16.24
C LEU A 180 -14.36 12.87 17.77
N ASP A 181 -15.35 12.13 18.28
CA ASP A 181 -15.51 11.87 19.70
C ASP A 181 -14.32 11.07 20.25
N GLU A 182 -13.87 10.05 19.54
CA GLU A 182 -12.74 9.24 19.97
C GLU A 182 -11.42 10.02 19.89
N ALA A 183 -11.22 10.83 18.84
CA ALA A 183 -10.08 11.73 18.76
C ALA A 183 -10.05 12.74 19.92
N LYS A 184 -11.21 13.18 20.41
CA LYS A 184 -11.31 14.03 21.61
C LYS A 184 -10.86 13.29 22.86
N LYS A 185 -11.31 12.06 23.08
CA LYS A 185 -10.92 11.23 24.24
C LYS A 185 -9.43 10.93 24.24
N GLU A 186 -8.90 10.54 23.08
CA GLU A 186 -7.49 10.22 22.85
C GLU A 186 -6.58 11.44 22.77
N ARG A 187 -7.14 12.66 22.84
CA ARG A 187 -6.41 13.93 22.67
C ARG A 187 -5.64 13.99 21.34
N ALA A 188 -6.15 13.30 20.32
CA ALA A 188 -5.64 13.38 18.96
C ALA A 188 -6.08 14.72 18.32
N GLY A 189 -5.11 15.47 17.80
CA GLY A 189 -5.37 16.71 17.07
C GLY A 189 -5.80 16.43 15.63
N LEU A 190 -5.16 15.44 15.02
CA LEU A 190 -5.35 15.04 13.64
C LEU A 190 -6.11 13.72 13.55
N ILE A 191 -6.98 13.62 12.57
CA ILE A 191 -7.71 12.40 12.20
C ILE A 191 -7.38 12.13 10.73
N VAL A 192 -7.02 10.88 10.43
CA VAL A 192 -6.72 10.43 9.06
C VAL A 192 -7.40 9.10 8.79
N PHE A 193 -8.25 9.04 7.77
CA PHE A 193 -8.63 7.77 7.14
C PHE A 193 -7.49 7.40 6.19
N LYS A 194 -6.69 6.42 6.60
CA LYS A 194 -5.42 6.07 5.98
C LYS A 194 -5.66 5.16 4.78
N GLU A 195 -5.39 5.72 3.60
CA GLU A 195 -5.12 5.01 2.35
C GLU A 195 -6.25 4.09 1.91
N PHE A 196 -7.41 4.66 1.61
CA PHE A 196 -8.54 3.90 1.07
C PHE A 196 -8.49 3.88 -0.47
N PRO A 197 -8.62 2.72 -1.13
CA PRO A 197 -8.77 2.63 -2.58
C PRO A 197 -9.83 3.58 -3.15
N SER A 198 -9.56 4.15 -4.31
CA SER A 198 -10.48 5.10 -4.98
C SER A 198 -11.86 4.51 -5.28
N ALA A 199 -12.00 3.18 -5.29
CA ALA A 199 -13.28 2.49 -5.34
C ALA A 199 -14.18 2.72 -4.11
N TYR A 200 -13.71 3.44 -3.10
CA TYR A 200 -14.50 3.93 -1.96
C TYR A 200 -14.84 5.43 -2.08
N ARG A 201 -14.45 6.14 -3.15
CA ARG A 201 -14.69 7.60 -3.29
C ARG A 201 -16.17 7.98 -3.23
N GLU A 202 -17.04 7.16 -3.80
CA GLU A 202 -18.50 7.37 -3.74
C GLU A 202 -18.98 7.37 -2.28
N VAL A 203 -18.61 6.33 -1.52
CA VAL A 203 -19.02 6.12 -0.14
C VAL A 203 -18.34 7.10 0.82
N LEU A 204 -17.00 7.13 0.82
CA LEU A 204 -16.20 7.96 1.73
C LEU A 204 -16.18 9.44 1.32
N GLY A 205 -16.65 9.77 0.12
CA GLY A 205 -16.86 11.15 -0.32
C GLY A 205 -17.74 11.94 0.65
N HIS A 206 -18.70 11.29 1.30
CA HIS A 206 -19.56 11.88 2.33
C HIS A 206 -18.82 12.39 3.57
N LEU A 207 -17.59 11.94 3.85
CA LEU A 207 -16.76 12.51 4.92
C LEU A 207 -16.48 14.01 4.70
N LYS A 208 -16.56 14.50 3.46
CA LYS A 208 -16.41 15.93 3.14
C LYS A 208 -17.52 16.78 3.76
N ASP A 209 -18.71 16.21 3.93
CA ASP A 209 -19.86 16.89 4.56
C ASP A 209 -19.60 17.12 6.06
N ASP A 210 -18.90 16.20 6.70
CA ASP A 210 -18.37 16.33 8.06
C ASP A 210 -17.04 17.13 8.12
N GLY A 211 -16.65 17.73 7.00
CA GLY A 211 -15.54 18.65 6.84
C GLY A 211 -14.15 18.01 6.86
N PHE A 212 -14.04 16.75 6.49
CA PHE A 212 -12.77 16.16 6.06
C PHE A 212 -12.34 16.74 4.71
N ILE A 213 -11.03 16.70 4.44
CA ILE A 213 -10.45 16.95 3.12
C ILE A 213 -9.96 15.61 2.54
N CYS A 214 -10.28 15.38 1.26
CA CYS A 214 -9.79 14.23 0.51
C CYS A 214 -8.51 14.64 -0.22
N LEU A 215 -7.46 13.82 -0.09
CA LEU A 215 -6.16 14.04 -0.72
C LEU A 215 -5.66 12.71 -1.28
N PRO A 216 -5.07 12.68 -2.48
CA PRO A 216 -4.43 11.46 -2.97
C PRO A 216 -3.26 11.04 -2.07
N SER A 217 -3.21 9.77 -1.68
CA SER A 217 -2.03 9.13 -1.11
C SER A 217 -1.10 8.66 -2.24
N LEU A 218 0.08 8.15 -1.85
CA LEU A 218 0.94 7.40 -2.76
C LEU A 218 0.16 6.19 -3.32
N PRO A 219 -0.14 6.17 -4.63
CA PRO A 219 -0.94 5.10 -5.23
C PRO A 219 -0.17 3.78 -5.26
N MET A 220 -0.88 2.66 -5.17
CA MET A 220 -0.32 1.36 -5.57
C MET A 220 -0.06 1.34 -7.09
N ALA A 221 0.62 0.31 -7.56
CA ALA A 221 0.77 0.08 -9.00
C ALA A 221 0.36 -1.34 -9.38
N SER A 222 -0.44 -1.47 -10.41
CA SER A 222 -1.03 -2.73 -10.85
C SER A 222 -0.73 -3.05 -12.31
N LEU A 223 -0.80 -4.32 -12.65
CA LEU A 223 -0.54 -4.85 -13.98
C LEU A 223 -1.49 -6.01 -14.28
N SER A 224 -2.03 -6.03 -15.50
CA SER A 224 -2.83 -7.17 -15.98
C SER A 224 -1.91 -8.35 -16.26
N THR A 225 -2.21 -9.49 -15.65
CA THR A 225 -1.54 -10.78 -15.90
C THR A 225 -2.36 -11.67 -16.85
N ALA A 226 -3.28 -11.09 -17.62
CA ALA A 226 -4.09 -11.80 -18.62
C ALA A 226 -3.30 -12.27 -19.88
N HIS A 227 -2.00 -11.99 -19.94
CA HIS A 227 -1.13 -12.49 -21.00
C HIS A 227 -0.81 -13.98 -20.77
N LYS A 228 -0.56 -14.70 -21.87
CA LYS A 228 -0.19 -16.13 -21.84
C LYS A 228 1.01 -16.41 -20.91
N ASP A 229 2.04 -15.58 -21.01
CA ASP A 229 3.28 -15.67 -20.25
C ASP A 229 3.97 -14.30 -20.21
N PHE A 230 5.06 -14.22 -19.43
CA PHE A 230 5.79 -12.96 -19.24
C PHE A 230 6.46 -12.46 -20.54
N ASP A 231 6.90 -13.37 -21.42
CA ASP A 231 7.50 -13.01 -22.70
C ASP A 231 6.46 -12.38 -23.65
N ALA A 232 5.24 -12.94 -23.68
CA ALA A 232 4.11 -12.40 -24.43
C ALA A 232 3.71 -11.01 -23.91
N TYR A 233 3.66 -10.82 -22.59
CA TYR A 233 3.49 -9.51 -21.97
C TYR A 233 4.58 -8.52 -22.42
N MET A 234 5.86 -8.88 -22.32
CA MET A 234 6.95 -8.00 -22.73
C MET A 234 6.84 -7.61 -24.21
N ALA A 235 6.49 -8.57 -25.07
CA ALA A 235 6.35 -8.37 -26.51
C ALA A 235 5.20 -7.39 -26.86
N ALA A 236 4.07 -7.53 -26.17
CA ALA A 236 2.89 -6.68 -26.37
C ALA A 236 3.10 -5.28 -25.79
N SER A 237 3.55 -5.18 -24.53
CA SER A 237 3.39 -3.97 -23.72
C SER A 237 4.64 -3.08 -23.66
N LEU A 238 5.84 -3.64 -23.84
CA LEU A 238 7.09 -2.92 -23.56
C LEU A 238 7.80 -2.41 -24.81
N SER A 239 8.54 -1.31 -24.67
CA SER A 239 9.38 -0.80 -25.77
C SER A 239 10.52 -1.77 -26.11
N ARG A 240 11.05 -1.69 -27.34
CA ARG A 240 12.23 -2.48 -27.76
C ARG A 240 13.43 -2.28 -26.82
N ALA A 241 13.67 -1.03 -26.39
CA ALA A 241 14.77 -0.69 -25.49
C ALA A 241 14.57 -1.33 -24.10
N THR A 242 13.38 -1.19 -23.51
CA THR A 242 13.02 -1.80 -22.23
C THR A 242 13.14 -3.32 -22.28
N ARG A 243 12.63 -3.96 -23.33
CA ARG A 243 12.77 -5.42 -23.52
C ARG A 243 14.24 -5.87 -23.55
N LYS A 244 15.09 -5.13 -24.28
CA LYS A 244 16.53 -5.44 -24.38
C LYS A 244 17.21 -5.31 -23.01
N ASP A 245 16.90 -4.26 -22.26
CA ASP A 245 17.43 -4.04 -20.92
C ASP A 245 17.00 -5.15 -19.94
N LEU A 246 15.71 -5.46 -19.87
CA LEU A 246 15.19 -6.52 -18.98
C LEU A 246 15.78 -7.89 -19.32
N ARG A 247 15.85 -8.26 -20.61
CA ARG A 247 16.47 -9.54 -21.02
C ARG A 247 17.94 -9.64 -20.59
N ARG A 248 18.69 -8.53 -20.68
CA ARG A 248 20.08 -8.47 -20.16
C ARG A 248 20.11 -8.69 -18.65
N LYS A 249 19.26 -7.99 -17.89
CA LYS A 249 19.17 -8.13 -16.42
C LYS A 249 18.84 -9.56 -16.01
N PHE A 250 17.88 -10.19 -16.70
CA PHE A 250 17.47 -11.57 -16.43
C PHE A 250 18.56 -12.60 -16.73
N LYS A 251 19.39 -12.36 -17.77
CA LYS A 251 20.50 -13.24 -18.10
C LYS A 251 21.57 -13.27 -17.00
N ALA A 252 21.84 -12.15 -16.34
CA ALA A 252 22.79 -12.08 -15.23
C ALA A 252 22.36 -13.01 -14.09
N ALA A 253 21.11 -12.88 -13.63
CA ALA A 253 20.57 -13.72 -12.57
C ALA A 253 20.39 -15.21 -12.97
N GLN A 254 20.01 -15.50 -14.22
CA GLN A 254 19.96 -16.90 -14.71
C GLN A 254 21.33 -17.56 -14.69
N SER A 255 22.39 -16.82 -15.04
CA SER A 255 23.77 -17.34 -15.03
C SER A 255 24.30 -17.60 -13.62
N ALA A 256 23.67 -17.00 -12.60
CA ALA A 256 24.04 -17.14 -11.19
C ALA A 256 23.40 -18.36 -10.50
N GLY A 257 22.64 -19.18 -11.23
CA GLY A 257 22.05 -20.42 -10.72
C GLY A 257 20.95 -20.22 -9.68
N LEU A 258 20.22 -19.10 -9.74
CA LEU A 258 19.13 -18.83 -8.81
C LEU A 258 17.98 -19.83 -8.98
N THR A 259 17.47 -20.34 -7.86
CA THR A 259 16.25 -21.15 -7.82
C THR A 259 15.19 -20.43 -7.02
N MET A 260 13.92 -20.57 -7.44
CA MET A 260 12.77 -20.00 -6.75
C MET A 260 11.91 -21.13 -6.18
N SER A 261 11.47 -20.96 -4.95
CA SER A 261 10.44 -21.79 -4.31
C SER A 261 9.28 -20.92 -3.84
N VAL A 262 8.07 -21.46 -3.84
CA VAL A 262 6.88 -20.82 -3.28
C VAL A 262 6.43 -21.64 -2.07
N VAL A 263 6.35 -21.03 -0.91
CA VAL A 263 5.94 -21.67 0.35
C VAL A 263 4.84 -20.86 1.01
N GLU A 264 3.97 -21.52 1.77
CA GLU A 264 2.89 -20.86 2.51
C GLU A 264 3.35 -20.46 3.91
N ASP A 265 4.26 -21.22 4.53
CA ASP A 265 4.82 -20.96 5.85
C ASP A 265 6.35 -20.88 5.79
N ILE A 266 6.90 -19.77 6.30
CA ILE A 266 8.34 -19.51 6.39
C ILE A 266 8.91 -19.71 7.79
N THR A 267 8.12 -20.16 8.76
CA THR A 267 8.56 -20.40 10.14
C THR A 267 9.89 -21.16 10.22
N PRO A 268 10.14 -22.23 9.42
CA PRO A 268 11.42 -22.95 9.47
C PRO A 268 12.64 -22.16 9.00
N ILE A 269 12.44 -21.07 8.25
CA ILE A 269 13.49 -20.28 7.59
C ILE A 269 13.39 -18.78 7.91
N VAL A 270 12.58 -18.41 8.91
CA VAL A 270 12.31 -17.00 9.25
C VAL A 270 13.57 -16.27 9.70
N ASP A 271 14.49 -16.97 10.37
CA ASP A 271 15.74 -16.39 10.83
C ASP A 271 16.71 -16.03 9.70
N GLU A 272 16.63 -16.73 8.56
CA GLU A 272 17.38 -16.41 7.34
C GLU A 272 16.71 -15.30 6.53
N ILE A 273 15.37 -15.28 6.50
CA ILE A 273 14.56 -14.33 5.73
C ILE A 273 14.50 -12.94 6.38
N TYR A 274 14.33 -12.88 7.70
CA TYR A 274 14.07 -11.63 8.40
C TYR A 274 15.20 -10.57 8.25
N PRO A 275 16.50 -10.94 8.25
CA PRO A 275 17.57 -10.00 7.93
C PRO A 275 17.43 -9.36 6.55
N LEU A 276 16.96 -10.11 5.54
CA LEU A 276 16.73 -9.57 4.19
C LEU A 276 15.61 -8.52 4.17
N TYR A 277 14.58 -8.69 5.00
CA TYR A 277 13.56 -7.68 5.22
C TYR A 277 14.14 -6.44 5.89
N LEU A 278 14.90 -6.63 6.97
CA LEU A 278 15.53 -5.52 7.70
C LEU A 278 16.47 -4.71 6.82
N ASN A 279 17.19 -5.36 5.91
CA ASN A 279 18.02 -4.70 4.91
C ASN A 279 17.23 -3.69 4.08
N VAL A 280 16.06 -4.08 3.57
CA VAL A 280 15.18 -3.21 2.78
C VAL A 280 14.55 -2.14 3.66
N TYR A 281 14.03 -2.52 4.84
CA TYR A 281 13.43 -1.60 5.80
C TYR A 281 14.41 -0.48 6.17
N ASN A 282 15.62 -0.81 6.64
CA ASN A 282 16.61 0.16 7.11
C ASN A 282 17.15 1.10 6.01
N ARG A 283 17.06 0.69 4.73
CA ARG A 283 17.43 1.54 3.60
C ARG A 283 16.29 2.46 3.14
N SER A 284 15.04 2.17 3.51
CA SER A 284 13.90 3.00 3.16
C SER A 284 13.99 4.36 3.84
N LYS A 285 13.61 5.42 3.12
CA LYS A 285 13.44 6.76 3.72
C LYS A 285 12.11 6.90 4.47
N LEU A 286 11.17 6.00 4.21
CA LEU A 286 9.83 5.98 4.80
C LEU A 286 9.65 4.68 5.58
N HIS A 287 9.32 4.83 6.86
CA HIS A 287 9.07 3.72 7.77
C HIS A 287 7.66 3.92 8.35
N PHE A 288 6.70 3.10 7.89
CA PHE A 288 5.33 3.16 8.37
C PHE A 288 5.08 2.11 9.46
N GLU A 289 5.58 0.91 9.26
CA GLU A 289 5.51 -0.20 10.20
C GLU A 289 6.78 -1.06 10.11
N LYS A 290 7.23 -1.60 11.23
CA LYS A 290 8.30 -2.60 11.27
C LYS A 290 7.69 -3.97 11.53
N LEU A 291 7.74 -4.84 10.54
CA LEU A 291 7.25 -6.21 10.67
C LEU A 291 8.10 -6.98 11.67
N THR A 292 7.45 -7.87 12.42
CA THR A 292 8.11 -8.82 13.33
C THR A 292 8.24 -10.18 12.66
N LYS A 293 9.10 -11.05 13.19
CA LYS A 293 9.17 -12.46 12.76
C LYS A 293 7.83 -13.14 13.00
N ASP A 294 7.23 -12.91 14.17
CA ASP A 294 5.93 -13.48 14.55
C ASP A 294 4.83 -13.10 13.58
N TYR A 295 4.82 -11.85 13.08
CA TYR A 295 3.90 -11.42 12.04
C TYR A 295 4.03 -12.26 10.75
N LEU A 296 5.27 -12.44 10.26
CA LEU A 296 5.52 -13.22 9.04
C LEU A 296 5.14 -14.70 9.22
N CYS A 297 5.51 -15.32 10.36
CA CYS A 297 5.15 -16.69 10.67
C CYS A 297 3.63 -16.87 10.82
N ALA A 298 2.97 -15.97 11.55
CA ALA A 298 1.54 -16.04 11.80
C ALA A 298 0.71 -15.89 10.52
N LEU A 299 1.14 -15.05 9.58
CA LEU A 299 0.51 -14.95 8.26
C LEU A 299 0.52 -16.27 7.50
N GLY A 300 1.65 -16.99 7.52
CA GLY A 300 1.76 -18.28 6.84
C GLY A 300 0.94 -19.38 7.52
N GLN A 301 1.01 -19.44 8.85
CA GLN A 301 0.34 -20.47 9.64
C GLN A 301 -1.19 -20.33 9.68
N ARG A 302 -1.70 -19.09 9.73
CA ARG A 302 -3.13 -18.82 10.00
C ARG A 302 -3.91 -18.33 8.79
N MET A 303 -3.20 -17.93 7.73
CA MET A 303 -3.80 -17.55 6.45
C MET A 303 -3.13 -18.26 5.27
N PRO A 304 -2.90 -19.59 5.30
CA PRO A 304 -2.21 -20.29 4.22
C PRO A 304 -2.98 -20.24 2.89
N ASP A 305 -4.29 -20.03 2.92
CA ASP A 305 -5.13 -19.81 1.74
C ASP A 305 -4.94 -18.42 1.09
N ARG A 306 -4.37 -17.46 1.83
CA ARG A 306 -4.11 -16.08 1.36
C ARG A 306 -2.63 -15.80 1.17
N THR A 307 -1.73 -16.48 1.85
CA THR A 307 -0.32 -16.08 1.95
C THR A 307 0.58 -16.89 1.02
N ARG A 308 1.45 -16.22 0.25
CA ARG A 308 2.49 -16.85 -0.55
C ARG A 308 3.82 -16.16 -0.29
N PHE A 309 4.81 -16.93 0.12
CA PHE A 309 6.20 -16.48 0.20
C PHE A 309 6.97 -17.03 -0.99
N PHE A 310 7.50 -16.11 -1.79
CA PHE A 310 8.44 -16.45 -2.86
C PHE A 310 9.85 -16.32 -2.29
N VAL A 311 10.66 -17.36 -2.42
CA VAL A 311 12.00 -17.43 -1.82
C VAL A 311 12.99 -17.81 -2.90
N TRP A 312 13.97 -16.94 -3.13
CA TRP A 312 15.05 -17.16 -4.10
C TRP A 312 16.33 -17.58 -3.39
N ARG A 313 16.95 -18.65 -3.88
CA ARG A 313 18.21 -19.19 -3.35
C ARG A 313 19.31 -19.19 -4.39
N GLN A 314 20.53 -18.96 -3.91
CA GLN A 314 21.77 -19.22 -4.64
C GLN A 314 22.52 -20.34 -3.91
N GLY A 315 22.45 -21.57 -4.46
CA GLY A 315 22.81 -22.76 -3.67
C GLY A 315 21.89 -22.89 -2.46
N ASP A 316 22.47 -22.98 -1.25
CA ASP A 316 21.71 -23.07 -0.01
C ASP A 316 21.33 -21.71 0.59
N ARG A 317 21.97 -20.61 0.14
CA ARG A 317 21.77 -19.26 0.68
C ARG A 317 20.49 -18.63 0.13
N ILE A 318 19.61 -18.15 1.01
CA ILE A 318 18.48 -17.30 0.62
C ILE A 318 18.99 -15.88 0.32
N VAL A 319 18.72 -15.37 -0.89
CA VAL A 319 19.20 -14.05 -1.35
C VAL A 319 18.07 -13.04 -1.58
N ALA A 320 16.82 -13.50 -1.68
CA ALA A 320 15.66 -12.64 -1.72
C ALA A 320 14.41 -13.38 -1.24
N PHE A 321 13.43 -12.61 -0.77
CA PHE A 321 12.07 -13.12 -0.60
C PHE A 321 11.03 -12.04 -0.90
N ASN A 322 9.82 -12.46 -1.27
CA ASN A 322 8.64 -11.61 -1.32
C ASN A 322 7.52 -12.25 -0.52
N LEU A 323 6.83 -11.45 0.29
CA LEU A 323 5.53 -11.78 0.88
C LEU A 323 4.44 -11.23 -0.03
N CYS A 324 3.69 -12.13 -0.66
CA CYS A 324 2.51 -11.81 -1.42
C CYS A 324 1.25 -12.34 -0.73
N MET A 325 0.13 -11.64 -0.91
CA MET A 325 -1.19 -12.15 -0.55
C MET A 325 -2.04 -12.36 -1.80
N VAL A 326 -2.91 -13.36 -1.81
CA VAL A 326 -3.77 -13.71 -2.94
C VAL A 326 -5.24 -13.63 -2.55
N HIS A 327 -6.07 -13.08 -3.42
CA HIS A 327 -7.52 -13.03 -3.24
C HIS A 327 -8.22 -12.86 -4.58
N LYS A 328 -9.24 -13.69 -4.81
CA LYS A 328 -9.91 -13.82 -6.11
C LYS A 328 -8.88 -14.02 -7.22
N ASP A 329 -8.86 -13.14 -8.21
CA ASP A 329 -8.02 -13.16 -9.39
C ASP A 329 -6.75 -12.31 -9.25
N ALA A 330 -6.45 -11.79 -8.05
CA ALA A 330 -5.32 -10.90 -7.83
C ALA A 330 -4.28 -11.45 -6.85
N ILE A 331 -3.02 -11.12 -7.15
CA ILE A 331 -1.87 -11.23 -6.25
C ILE A 331 -1.40 -9.83 -5.83
N TYR A 332 -1.16 -9.64 -4.54
CA TYR A 332 -0.74 -8.39 -3.92
C TYR A 332 0.67 -8.57 -3.34
N ASP A 333 1.67 -7.96 -3.95
CA ASP A 333 3.07 -7.95 -3.52
C ASP A 333 3.27 -6.91 -2.41
N GLN A 334 3.30 -7.39 -1.16
CA GLN A 334 3.26 -6.56 0.03
C GLN A 334 4.67 -6.10 0.43
N TYR A 335 5.58 -7.06 0.62
CA TYR A 335 6.92 -6.80 1.16
C TYR A 335 7.97 -7.61 0.42
N ILE A 336 9.14 -7.00 0.26
CA ILE A 336 10.33 -7.60 -0.35
C ILE A 336 11.48 -7.55 0.66
N GLY A 337 12.29 -8.61 0.69
CA GLY A 337 13.60 -8.62 1.33
C GLY A 337 14.67 -8.97 0.31
N LEU A 338 15.80 -8.28 0.41
CA LEU A 338 16.91 -8.42 -0.53
C LEU A 338 18.24 -8.54 0.21
N ASP A 339 19.07 -9.44 -0.31
CA ASP A 339 20.48 -9.50 0.01
C ASP A 339 21.26 -8.52 -0.85
N TYR A 340 21.64 -7.38 -0.27
CA TYR A 340 22.30 -6.33 -1.03
C TYR A 340 23.76 -6.61 -1.40
N GLU A 341 24.36 -7.69 -0.92
CA GLU A 341 25.66 -8.13 -1.43
C GLU A 341 25.57 -8.57 -2.89
N VAL A 342 24.41 -9.08 -3.31
CA VAL A 342 24.19 -9.61 -4.67
C VAL A 342 23.04 -8.94 -5.41
N ALA A 343 22.18 -8.17 -4.73
CA ALA A 343 20.94 -7.65 -5.30
C ALA A 343 21.12 -6.75 -6.53
N LEU A 344 22.17 -5.93 -6.54
CA LEU A 344 22.43 -4.99 -7.64
C LEU A 344 22.99 -5.71 -8.86
N ASP A 345 24.02 -6.54 -8.67
CA ASP A 345 24.68 -7.30 -9.72
C ASP A 345 23.75 -8.33 -10.38
N LEU A 346 22.89 -8.95 -9.59
CA LEU A 346 21.89 -9.92 -10.07
C LEU A 346 20.55 -9.26 -10.44
N HIS A 347 20.43 -7.94 -10.28
CA HIS A 347 19.20 -7.20 -10.55
C HIS A 347 17.94 -7.80 -9.89
N LEU A 348 18.07 -8.28 -8.64
CA LEU A 348 17.05 -9.08 -7.97
C LEU A 348 15.67 -8.41 -7.90
N TYR A 349 15.61 -7.09 -7.79
CA TYR A 349 14.34 -6.36 -7.82
C TYR A 349 13.52 -6.62 -9.10
N HIS A 350 14.18 -6.62 -10.27
CA HIS A 350 13.47 -6.87 -11.54
C HIS A 350 13.19 -8.36 -11.73
N TYR A 351 14.10 -9.21 -11.25
CA TYR A 351 14.02 -10.65 -11.38
C TYR A 351 12.85 -11.24 -10.57
N THR A 352 12.70 -10.79 -9.32
CA THR A 352 11.61 -11.21 -8.42
C THR A 352 10.25 -10.85 -9.00
N ILE A 353 10.07 -9.62 -9.49
CA ILE A 353 8.83 -9.18 -10.14
C ILE A 353 8.49 -10.06 -11.35
N ARG A 354 9.47 -10.35 -12.21
CA ARG A 354 9.27 -11.25 -13.37
C ARG A 354 8.75 -12.61 -12.93
N ASP A 355 9.39 -13.20 -11.93
CA ASP A 355 9.06 -14.55 -11.48
C ASP A 355 7.69 -14.61 -10.82
N ILE A 356 7.36 -13.63 -9.97
CA ILE A 356 6.02 -13.53 -9.35
C ILE A 356 4.95 -13.36 -10.44
N MET A 357 5.17 -12.49 -11.42
CA MET A 357 4.22 -12.33 -12.54
C MET A 357 4.09 -13.61 -13.37
N SER A 358 5.19 -14.29 -13.65
CA SER A 358 5.19 -15.56 -14.39
C SER A 358 4.42 -16.64 -13.63
N TRP A 359 4.63 -16.73 -12.31
CA TRP A 359 3.87 -17.61 -11.43
C TRP A 359 2.39 -17.23 -11.40
N ALA A 360 2.07 -15.95 -11.30
CA ALA A 360 0.69 -15.47 -11.27
C ALA A 360 -0.07 -15.84 -12.56
N MET A 361 0.55 -15.60 -13.73
CA MET A 361 0.02 -15.99 -15.05
C MET A 361 -0.20 -17.51 -15.13
N ALA A 362 0.79 -18.31 -14.71
CA ALA A 362 0.71 -19.77 -14.74
C ALA A 362 -0.38 -20.33 -13.81
N ASN A 363 -0.77 -19.59 -12.77
CA ASN A 363 -1.81 -19.97 -11.81
C ASN A 363 -3.15 -19.28 -12.07
N GLY A 364 -3.32 -18.62 -13.23
CA GLY A 364 -4.60 -18.06 -13.68
C GLY A 364 -5.01 -16.75 -12.99
N TYR A 365 -4.13 -16.12 -12.22
CA TYR A 365 -4.37 -14.77 -11.70
C TYR A 365 -4.40 -13.76 -12.86
N GLN A 366 -5.30 -12.80 -12.77
CA GLN A 366 -5.55 -11.78 -13.79
C GLN A 366 -4.93 -10.42 -13.44
N ARG A 367 -4.55 -10.21 -12.18
CA ARG A 367 -3.93 -8.95 -11.74
C ARG A 367 -2.76 -9.16 -10.77
N TYR A 368 -1.65 -8.49 -11.04
CA TYR A 368 -0.57 -8.27 -10.07
C TYR A 368 -0.67 -6.84 -9.53
N VAL A 369 -0.57 -6.67 -8.21
CA VAL A 369 -0.62 -5.37 -7.53
C VAL A 369 0.62 -5.25 -6.65
N SER A 370 1.29 -4.10 -6.71
CA SER A 370 2.44 -3.75 -5.88
C SER A 370 2.16 -2.49 -5.07
N ASN A 371 2.92 -2.32 -3.98
CA ASN A 371 2.81 -1.16 -3.08
C ASN A 371 3.08 0.21 -3.75
N GLY A 372 2.92 1.30 -2.99
CA GLY A 372 3.10 2.67 -3.46
C GLY A 372 4.52 3.24 -3.36
N LEU A 373 5.54 2.45 -3.69
CA LEU A 373 6.95 2.88 -3.66
C LEU A 373 7.70 2.47 -4.94
N ASN A 374 8.88 3.04 -5.20
CA ASN A 374 9.75 2.68 -6.34
C ASN A 374 9.05 2.76 -7.71
N TYR A 375 8.50 3.92 -8.05
CA TYR A 375 7.66 4.11 -9.24
C TYR A 375 8.41 4.05 -10.58
N ASP A 376 9.70 4.36 -10.63
CA ASP A 376 10.46 4.34 -11.90
C ASP A 376 10.48 2.96 -12.60
N PRO A 377 10.89 1.86 -11.94
CA PRO A 377 10.85 0.55 -12.58
C PRO A 377 9.41 0.11 -12.93
N LYS A 378 8.42 0.51 -12.11
CA LYS A 378 7.00 0.19 -12.32
C LYS A 378 6.44 0.88 -13.57
N HIS A 379 6.82 2.14 -13.79
CA HIS A 379 6.51 2.87 -15.02
C HIS A 379 7.12 2.18 -16.26
N HIS A 380 8.38 1.75 -16.18
CA HIS A 380 9.04 1.05 -17.28
C HIS A 380 8.39 -0.31 -17.59
N LEU A 381 7.76 -0.95 -16.61
CA LEU A 381 6.93 -2.14 -16.76
C LEU A 381 5.49 -1.84 -17.24
N ARG A 382 5.16 -0.58 -17.57
CA ARG A 382 3.81 -0.17 -17.99
C ARG A 382 2.72 -0.56 -16.97
N MET A 383 3.06 -0.55 -15.68
CA MET A 383 2.05 -0.66 -14.63
C MET A 383 1.14 0.58 -14.66
N GLN A 384 -0.10 0.41 -14.23
CA GLN A 384 -1.06 1.48 -14.00
C GLN A 384 -1.10 1.85 -12.52
N LEU A 385 -1.33 3.12 -12.22
CA LEU A 385 -1.55 3.54 -10.84
C LEU A 385 -2.91 3.01 -10.36
N ASP A 386 -2.93 2.50 -9.14
CA ASP A 386 -4.13 2.07 -8.42
C ASP A 386 -4.35 3.07 -7.27
N PRO A 387 -5.20 4.11 -7.46
CA PRO A 387 -5.22 5.27 -6.59
C PRO A 387 -5.71 4.95 -5.17
N LEU A 388 -5.07 5.60 -4.21
CA LEU A 388 -5.41 5.58 -2.79
C LEU A 388 -5.72 7.01 -2.33
N ASP A 389 -6.70 7.16 -1.44
CA ASP A 389 -7.11 8.44 -0.88
C ASP A 389 -6.88 8.48 0.64
N LEU A 390 -6.50 9.66 1.11
CA LEU A 390 -6.48 10.06 2.51
C LEU A 390 -7.66 10.98 2.76
N TYR A 391 -8.41 10.74 3.84
CA TYR A 391 -9.36 11.73 4.36
C TYR A 391 -8.83 12.29 5.67
N ALA A 392 -8.43 13.54 5.65
CA ALA A 392 -7.81 14.19 6.79
C ALA A 392 -8.73 15.25 7.40
N ARG A 393 -8.70 15.39 8.72
CA ARG A 393 -9.40 16.47 9.44
C ARG A 393 -8.68 16.80 10.74
N HIS A 394 -8.63 18.08 11.08
CA HIS A 394 -8.28 18.48 12.44
C HIS A 394 -9.51 18.53 13.35
N ARG A 395 -9.38 18.10 14.59
CA ARG A 395 -10.49 18.11 15.58
C ARG A 395 -11.04 19.50 15.86
N SER A 396 -10.16 20.51 15.96
CA SER A 396 -10.56 21.93 16.07
C SER A 396 -11.04 22.47 14.72
N PRO A 397 -12.29 23.01 14.61
CA PRO A 397 -12.81 23.58 13.37
C PRO A 397 -11.96 24.72 12.80
N VAL A 398 -11.37 25.55 13.68
CA VAL A 398 -10.52 26.69 13.28
C VAL A 398 -9.23 26.21 12.64
N ILE A 399 -8.54 25.26 13.29
CA ILE A 399 -7.32 24.67 12.73
C ILE A 399 -7.65 23.87 11.46
N ASN A 400 -8.80 23.20 11.42
CA ASN A 400 -9.25 22.48 10.25
C ASN A 400 -9.46 23.40 9.04
N ALA A 401 -10.00 24.61 9.24
CA ALA A 401 -10.12 25.59 8.17
C ALA A 401 -8.76 25.98 7.58
N ALA A 402 -7.75 26.18 8.43
CA ALA A 402 -6.38 26.42 7.97
C ALA A 402 -5.78 25.18 7.27
N MET A 403 -5.99 23.99 7.82
CA MET A 403 -5.48 22.73 7.23
C MET A 403 -6.09 22.43 5.87
N LYS A 404 -7.35 22.77 5.62
CA LYS A 404 -7.97 22.63 4.29
C LYS A 404 -7.25 23.46 3.21
N VAL A 405 -6.61 24.56 3.59
CA VAL A 405 -5.80 25.38 2.69
C VAL A 405 -4.39 24.80 2.55
N VAL A 406 -3.76 24.38 3.65
CA VAL A 406 -2.35 23.95 3.66
C VAL A 406 -2.14 22.53 3.12
N LEU A 407 -2.99 21.57 3.51
CA LEU A 407 -2.78 20.15 3.20
C LEU A 407 -2.71 19.81 1.70
N PRO A 408 -3.49 20.44 0.80
CA PRO A 408 -3.34 20.21 -0.64
C PRO A 408 -1.92 20.51 -1.16
N TYR A 409 -1.16 21.40 -0.51
CA TYR A 409 0.21 21.67 -0.89
C TYR A 409 1.17 20.58 -0.40
N LEU A 410 0.85 19.92 0.72
CA LEU A 410 1.65 18.84 1.32
C LEU A 410 1.29 17.44 0.78
N GLU A 411 0.40 17.37 -0.22
CA GLU A 411 -0.02 16.11 -0.83
C GLU A 411 1.20 15.31 -1.35
N PRO A 412 1.39 14.05 -0.92
CA PRO A 412 2.63 13.30 -1.16
C PRO A 412 2.89 13.06 -2.66
N THR A 413 1.84 12.92 -3.47
CA THR A 413 1.98 12.61 -4.91
C THR A 413 2.63 13.74 -5.73
N LYS A 414 2.62 14.98 -5.22
CA LYS A 414 3.17 16.14 -5.95
C LYS A 414 4.69 16.14 -6.01
N TYR A 415 5.33 15.48 -5.05
CA TYR A 415 6.77 15.49 -4.83
C TYR A 415 7.51 14.32 -5.46
N ASP A 416 6.80 13.30 -5.93
CA ASP A 416 7.40 12.20 -6.69
C ASP A 416 7.41 12.53 -8.20
N PRO A 417 8.59 12.69 -8.83
CA PRO A 417 8.67 13.06 -10.24
C PRO A 417 8.29 11.91 -11.19
N HIS A 418 8.30 10.66 -10.75
CA HIS A 418 7.98 9.50 -11.59
C HIS A 418 6.49 9.27 -11.72
N LEU A 419 5.68 9.62 -10.71
CA LEU A 419 4.22 9.50 -10.78
C LEU A 419 3.63 10.22 -12.00
N LYS A 420 4.14 11.41 -12.33
CA LYS A 420 3.69 12.20 -13.50
C LYS A 420 3.94 11.53 -14.85
N LYS A 421 4.76 10.47 -14.90
CA LYS A 421 5.07 9.70 -16.11
C LYS A 421 4.05 8.60 -16.39
N PHE A 422 3.22 8.22 -15.41
CA PHE A 422 2.19 7.20 -15.60
C PHE A 422 1.04 7.73 -16.46
N ALA A 423 0.56 6.89 -17.38
CA ALA A 423 -0.50 7.26 -18.32
C ALA A 423 -1.80 7.68 -17.62
N ASN A 424 -2.10 7.08 -16.46
CA ASN A 424 -3.30 7.33 -15.68
C ASN A 424 -3.04 8.21 -14.44
N TYR A 425 -2.03 9.09 -14.48
CA TYR A 425 -1.72 10.02 -13.40
C TYR A 425 -2.90 10.97 -13.05
N SER A 426 -3.76 11.29 -14.02
CA SER A 426 -4.98 12.08 -13.79
C SER A 426 -5.95 11.41 -12.82
N ASP A 427 -6.00 10.08 -12.80
CA ASP A 427 -6.97 9.29 -12.04
C ASP A 427 -6.76 9.42 -10.53
N LEU A 428 -5.57 9.87 -10.12
CA LEU A 428 -5.30 10.23 -8.73
C LEU A 428 -6.29 11.27 -8.21
N ARG A 429 -6.84 12.14 -9.07
CA ARG A 429 -7.71 13.26 -8.67
C ARG A 429 -9.10 13.24 -9.33
N ALA A 430 -9.40 12.22 -10.13
CA ALA A 430 -10.70 12.03 -10.77
C ALA A 430 -11.79 11.69 -9.75
#